data_AF-A0A2H4NFP4-F1
#
_entry.id   AF-A0A2H4NFP4-F1
#
_cell.length_a   1.000
_cell.length_b   1.000
_cell.length_c   1.000
_cell.angle_alpha   90.00
_cell.angle_beta   90.00
_cell.angle_gamma   90.00
#
_symmetry.space_group_name_H-M   'P 1'
#
loop_
_entity.id
_entity.type
_entity.pdbx_description
1 polymer ?
#
loop_
_entity_poly.entity_id
_entity_poly.type
_entity_poly.pdbx_seq_one_letter_code
_entity_poly.pdbx_strand_id
1 'polypeptide(L)'
;MKALSVLPSAARANLAHKFASHLSAILLFNTMQDSQVVVLSSLIDGHRLTSSGNSVEADFEVTRLPAIIEMLEKKYFFPIRHLNVSVKSVTTGRMTMQTVYFIESEHIEQLLSDPEMVFANQERSIFFRSLEREGRSIGKLIEKKGGVSSAVLSLLHHAYKDKPLSDEVWKRIDERFTNMLDELSAA
;
A
#
# COMPACT_ATOMS: atom_id res chain seq x y z
N MET A 1 22.43 -10.05 -12.67
CA MET A 1 21.36 -10.40 -11.72
C MET A 1 20.78 -11.76 -12.10
N LYS A 2 20.34 -12.59 -11.15
CA LYS A 2 19.78 -13.92 -11.46
C LYS A 2 18.25 -13.83 -11.50
N ALA A 3 17.61 -14.59 -12.40
CA ALA A 3 16.17 -14.77 -12.33
C ALA A 3 15.81 -15.63 -11.12
N LEU A 4 14.71 -15.31 -10.43
CA LEU A 4 14.22 -16.13 -9.34
C LEU A 4 13.62 -17.44 -9.88
N SER A 5 14.23 -18.58 -9.56
CA SER A 5 13.89 -19.89 -10.14
C SER A 5 13.44 -20.95 -9.11
N VAL A 6 13.02 -20.54 -7.92
CA VAL A 6 12.54 -21.46 -6.87
C VAL A 6 11.21 -22.09 -7.30
N LEU A 7 11.09 -23.42 -7.18
CA LEU A 7 9.82 -24.11 -7.44
C LEU A 7 8.76 -23.69 -6.40
N PRO A 8 7.50 -23.44 -6.82
CA PRO A 8 6.45 -23.03 -5.88
C PRO A 8 6.23 -24.00 -4.72
N SER A 9 6.30 -25.31 -4.98
CA SER A 9 6.19 -26.34 -3.94
C SER A 9 7.32 -26.25 -2.90
N ALA A 10 8.55 -25.99 -3.34
CA ALA A 10 9.69 -25.78 -2.46
C ALA A 10 9.55 -24.48 -1.65
N ALA A 11 9.07 -23.40 -2.26
CA ALA A 11 8.78 -22.14 -1.56
C ALA A 11 7.71 -22.32 -0.48
N ARG A 12 6.61 -23.03 -0.79
CA ARG A 12 5.56 -23.37 0.19
C ARG A 12 6.12 -24.20 1.35
N ALA A 13 6.92 -25.21 1.05
CA ALA A 13 7.54 -26.06 2.07
C ALA A 13 8.49 -25.26 2.98
N ASN A 14 9.30 -24.36 2.40
CA ASN A 14 10.20 -23.48 3.15
C ASN A 14 9.43 -22.56 4.10
N LEU A 15 8.38 -21.89 3.60
CA LEU A 15 7.52 -21.04 4.42
C LEU A 15 6.80 -21.84 5.52
N ALA A 16 6.25 -23.01 5.18
CA ALA A 16 5.60 -23.87 6.17
C ALA A 16 6.57 -24.33 7.27
N HIS A 17 7.83 -24.60 6.92
CA HIS A 17 8.87 -24.95 7.88
C HIS A 17 9.22 -23.78 8.80
N LYS A 18 9.45 -22.58 8.24
CA LYS A 18 9.81 -21.39 9.03
C LYS A 18 8.69 -20.92 9.97
N PHE A 19 7.44 -21.09 9.55
CA PHE A 19 6.25 -20.71 10.31
C PHE A 19 5.55 -21.92 10.95
N ALA A 20 6.27 -23.01 11.25
CA ALA A 20 5.70 -24.27 11.73
C ALA A 20 4.83 -24.13 13.00
N SER A 21 5.12 -23.15 13.85
CA SER A 21 4.34 -22.83 15.06
C SER A 21 3.11 -21.95 14.80
N HIS A 22 2.93 -21.43 13.58
CA HIS A 22 1.96 -20.39 13.24
C HIS A 22 0.99 -20.89 12.16
N LEU A 23 0.05 -21.75 12.56
CA LEU A 23 -0.87 -22.42 11.62
C LEU A 23 -1.67 -21.43 10.76
N SER A 24 -2.08 -20.28 11.32
CA SER A 24 -2.80 -19.23 10.58
C SER A 24 -1.98 -18.70 9.40
N ALA A 25 -0.68 -18.47 9.59
CA ALA A 25 0.23 -18.03 8.54
C ALA A 25 0.40 -19.10 7.45
N ILE A 26 0.49 -20.37 7.84
CA ILE A 26 0.57 -21.49 6.88
C ILE A 26 -0.71 -21.58 6.03
N LEU A 27 -1.88 -21.46 6.66
CA LEU A 27 -3.17 -21.44 5.95
C LEU A 27 -3.23 -20.28 4.95
N LEU A 28 -2.74 -19.09 5.36
CA LEU A 28 -2.63 -17.93 4.48
C LEU A 28 -1.78 -18.23 3.25
N PHE A 29 -0.58 -18.82 3.41
CA PHE A 29 0.30 -19.15 2.29
C PHE A 29 -0.39 -20.08 1.27
N ASN A 30 -1.20 -21.02 1.73
CA ASN A 30 -1.93 -21.95 0.87
C ASN A 30 -3.01 -21.27 0.02
N THR A 31 -3.46 -20.06 0.38
CA THR A 31 -4.39 -19.25 -0.43
C THR A 31 -3.71 -18.40 -1.50
N MET A 32 -2.39 -18.24 -1.42
CA MET A 32 -1.62 -17.39 -2.33
C MET A 32 -1.36 -18.08 -3.67
N GLN A 33 -1.23 -17.29 -4.73
CA GLN A 33 -0.77 -17.78 -6.03
C GLN A 33 0.71 -18.18 -5.96
N ASP A 34 1.13 -19.10 -6.82
CA ASP A 34 2.50 -19.62 -6.83
C ASP A 34 3.58 -18.55 -6.96
N SER A 35 3.36 -17.54 -7.82
CA SER A 35 4.27 -16.41 -7.97
C SER A 35 4.39 -15.57 -6.69
N GLN A 36 3.30 -15.43 -5.94
CA GLN A 36 3.28 -14.68 -4.67
C GLN A 36 4.07 -15.42 -3.59
N VAL A 37 3.88 -16.74 -3.48
CA VAL A 37 4.61 -17.57 -2.50
C VAL A 37 6.10 -17.59 -2.81
N VAL A 38 6.48 -17.74 -4.08
CA VAL A 38 7.89 -17.75 -4.48
C VAL A 38 8.57 -16.43 -4.10
N VAL A 39 7.95 -15.30 -4.41
CA VAL A 39 8.45 -13.97 -4.02
C VAL A 39 8.52 -13.82 -2.50
N LEU A 40 7.46 -14.19 -1.79
CA LEU A 40 7.41 -14.10 -0.33
C LEU A 40 8.49 -14.94 0.33
N SER A 41 8.68 -16.19 -0.09
CA SER A 41 9.74 -17.06 0.43
C SER A 41 11.10 -16.40 0.28
N SER A 42 11.40 -15.83 -0.88
CA SER A 42 12.68 -15.15 -1.09
C SER A 42 12.86 -13.92 -0.21
N LEU A 43 11.80 -13.12 -0.01
CA LEU A 43 11.83 -11.96 0.90
C LEU A 43 12.04 -12.38 2.36
N ILE A 44 11.39 -13.45 2.81
CA ILE A 44 11.55 -14.02 4.16
C ILE A 44 12.94 -14.63 4.35
N ASP A 45 13.58 -15.10 3.29
CA ASP A 45 15.00 -15.50 3.30
C ASP A 45 15.96 -14.29 3.32
N GLY A 46 15.45 -13.06 3.34
CA GLY A 46 16.23 -11.82 3.42
C GLY A 46 16.73 -11.30 2.07
N HIS A 47 16.29 -11.88 0.96
CA HIS A 47 16.72 -11.45 -0.36
C HIS A 47 16.08 -10.12 -0.78
N ARG A 48 16.85 -9.36 -1.55
CA ARG A 48 16.46 -8.11 -2.19
C ARG A 48 16.01 -8.40 -3.61
N LEU A 49 14.81 -7.96 -3.97
CA LEU A 49 14.19 -8.24 -5.26
C LEU A 49 14.01 -6.97 -6.07
N THR A 50 14.10 -7.06 -7.39
CA THR A 50 13.72 -5.96 -8.28
C THR A 50 12.99 -6.49 -9.52
N SER A 51 12.31 -5.59 -10.22
CA SER A 51 11.71 -5.88 -11.53
C SER A 51 12.59 -5.41 -12.69
N SER A 52 13.78 -4.88 -12.40
CA SER A 52 14.66 -4.25 -13.38
C SER A 52 15.92 -5.06 -13.59
N GLY A 53 16.22 -5.41 -14.84
CA GLY A 53 17.49 -6.02 -15.24
C GLY A 53 18.66 -5.04 -15.38
N ASN A 54 18.49 -3.75 -15.04
CA ASN A 54 19.61 -2.81 -14.97
C ASN A 54 20.57 -3.22 -13.82
N SER A 55 21.77 -2.62 -13.78
CA SER A 55 22.81 -2.86 -12.75
C SER A 55 22.43 -2.39 -11.33
N VAL A 56 21.21 -2.69 -10.89
CA VAL A 56 20.69 -2.46 -9.55
C VAL A 56 21.26 -3.53 -8.62
N GLU A 57 21.57 -3.14 -7.39
CA GLU A 57 22.03 -4.07 -6.36
C GLU A 57 20.84 -4.81 -5.73
N ALA A 58 20.48 -5.94 -6.35
CA ALA A 58 19.46 -6.86 -5.89
C ALA A 58 19.87 -8.31 -6.18
N ASP A 59 19.40 -9.26 -5.37
CA ASP A 59 19.73 -10.68 -5.49
C ASP A 59 19.04 -11.31 -6.69
N PHE A 60 17.75 -10.96 -6.89
CA PHE A 60 16.94 -11.52 -7.96
C PHE A 60 16.12 -10.49 -8.74
N GLU A 61 15.99 -10.78 -10.04
CA GLU A 61 15.04 -10.12 -10.92
C GLU A 61 13.76 -10.94 -11.03
N VAL A 62 12.60 -10.28 -10.88
CA VAL A 62 11.28 -10.91 -10.90
C VAL A 62 10.33 -10.12 -11.81
N THR A 63 9.75 -10.81 -12.80
CA THR A 63 8.75 -10.23 -13.69
C THR A 63 7.44 -9.94 -12.94
N ARG A 64 6.81 -8.79 -13.23
CA ARG A 64 5.55 -8.34 -12.57
C ARG A 64 5.66 -8.16 -11.05
N LEU A 65 6.89 -8.00 -10.52
CA LEU A 65 7.12 -7.83 -9.09
C LEU A 65 6.24 -6.74 -8.44
N PRO A 66 6.06 -5.53 -9.01
CA PRO A 66 5.27 -4.49 -8.33
C PRO A 66 3.83 -4.90 -8.00
N ALA A 67 3.17 -5.65 -8.90
CA ALA A 67 1.82 -6.15 -8.68
C ALA A 67 1.78 -7.25 -7.60
N ILE A 68 2.83 -8.09 -7.54
CA ILE A 68 2.96 -9.10 -6.49
C ILE A 68 3.20 -8.43 -5.14
N ILE A 69 4.10 -7.46 -5.06
CA ILE A 69 4.39 -6.68 -3.84
C ILE A 69 3.13 -5.97 -3.35
N GLU A 70 2.36 -5.33 -4.24
CA GLU A 70 1.11 -4.68 -3.86
C GLU A 70 0.12 -5.65 -3.20
N MET A 71 0.00 -6.87 -3.73
CA MET A 71 -0.83 -7.92 -3.11
C MET A 71 -0.29 -8.33 -1.73
N LEU A 72 1.02 -8.55 -1.62
CA LEU A 72 1.65 -8.91 -0.35
C LEU A 72 1.48 -7.82 0.72
N GLU A 73 1.55 -6.55 0.35
CA GLU A 73 1.42 -5.42 1.28
C GLU A 73 -0.03 -5.12 1.65
N LYS A 74 -0.92 -5.04 0.66
CA LYS A 74 -2.30 -4.53 0.88
C LYS A 74 -3.30 -5.61 1.25
N LYS A 75 -3.12 -6.83 0.76
CA LYS A 75 -4.05 -7.94 1.02
C LYS A 75 -3.53 -8.83 2.15
N TYR A 76 -2.22 -9.05 2.20
CA TYR A 76 -1.60 -9.98 3.14
C TYR A 76 -0.75 -9.29 4.22
N PHE A 77 -0.68 -7.96 4.20
CA PHE A 77 -0.08 -7.14 5.25
C PHE A 77 1.37 -7.44 5.60
N PHE A 78 2.18 -7.87 4.61
CA PHE A 78 3.62 -8.03 4.81
C PHE A 78 4.33 -6.67 4.90
N PRO A 79 5.29 -6.50 5.83
CA PRO A 79 6.05 -5.26 6.02
C PRO A 79 7.20 -5.14 5.00
N ILE A 80 6.85 -4.96 3.73
CA ILE A 80 7.82 -4.80 2.64
C ILE A 80 8.31 -3.35 2.57
N ARG A 81 9.61 -3.17 2.33
CA ARG A 81 10.26 -1.87 2.10
C ARG A 81 10.57 -1.67 0.63
N HIS A 82 10.49 -0.41 0.21
CA HIS A 82 10.78 0.05 -1.14
C HIS A 82 11.99 0.98 -1.07
N LEU A 83 13.11 0.58 -1.67
CA LEU A 83 14.28 1.43 -1.82
C LEU A 83 14.42 1.85 -3.29
N ASN A 84 14.29 3.15 -3.53
CA ASN A 84 14.49 3.72 -4.86
C ASN A 84 15.98 4.03 -5.06
N VAL A 85 16.58 3.40 -6.06
CA VAL A 85 17.99 3.53 -6.42
C VAL A 85 18.11 4.18 -7.79
N SER A 86 18.93 5.22 -7.88
CA SER A 86 19.25 5.86 -9.16
C SER A 86 20.33 5.06 -9.88
N VAL A 87 20.01 4.48 -11.03
CA VAL A 87 20.94 3.68 -11.82
C VAL A 87 21.00 4.18 -13.26
N LYS A 88 22.19 4.03 -13.85
CA LYS A 88 22.38 4.33 -15.27
C LYS A 88 21.79 3.20 -16.11
N SER A 89 20.82 3.52 -16.96
CA SER A 89 20.20 2.58 -17.89
C SER A 89 21.25 2.04 -18.85
N VAL A 90 21.33 0.71 -18.98
CA VAL A 90 22.26 0.05 -19.90
C VAL A 90 21.86 0.31 -21.36
N THR A 91 20.57 0.49 -21.63
CA THR A 91 20.03 0.72 -22.98
C THR A 91 20.16 2.17 -23.44
N THR A 92 19.86 3.14 -22.57
CA THR A 92 19.77 4.56 -22.96
C THR A 92 20.94 5.41 -22.45
N GLY A 93 21.74 4.88 -21.53
CA GLY A 93 22.82 5.62 -20.86
C GLY A 93 22.35 6.72 -19.90
N ARG A 94 21.03 6.94 -19.76
CA ARG A 94 20.44 7.96 -18.87
C ARG A 94 20.24 7.41 -17.46
N MET A 95 20.22 8.31 -16.48
CA MET A 95 19.84 7.94 -15.10
C MET A 95 18.34 7.62 -15.05
N THR A 96 18.02 6.50 -14.42
CA THR A 96 16.65 6.03 -14.21
C THR A 96 16.49 5.58 -12.76
N MET A 97 15.33 5.85 -12.16
CA MET A 97 15.02 5.33 -10.84
C MET A 97 14.50 3.90 -10.96
N GLN A 98 15.06 3.00 -10.18
CA GLN A 98 14.60 1.61 -10.07
C GLN A 98 14.29 1.31 -8.61
N THR A 99 13.34 0.41 -8.37
CA THR A 99 12.92 0.06 -7.01
C THR A 99 13.44 -1.33 -6.64
N VAL A 100 14.02 -1.42 -5.45
CA VAL A 100 14.39 -2.65 -4.79
C VAL A 100 13.44 -2.90 -3.63
N TYR A 101 12.95 -4.13 -3.52
CA TYR A 101 12.00 -4.58 -2.52
C TYR A 101 12.69 -5.56 -1.57
N PHE A 102 12.49 -5.40 -0.28
CA PHE A 102 13.06 -6.28 0.75
C PHE A 102 12.23 -6.21 2.02
N ILE A 103 12.41 -7.16 2.93
CA ILE A 103 11.92 -7.09 4.31
C ILE A 103 13.15 -6.87 5.21
N GLU A 104 13.08 -5.91 6.13
CA GLU A 104 14.16 -5.66 7.10
C GLU A 104 14.33 -6.88 8.01
N SER A 105 15.57 -7.24 8.36
CA SER A 105 15.85 -8.44 9.16
C SER A 105 15.08 -8.45 10.48
N GLU A 106 14.96 -7.30 11.14
CA GLU A 106 14.14 -7.14 12.35
C GLU A 106 12.67 -7.52 12.12
N HIS A 107 12.08 -7.11 10.99
CA HIS A 107 10.71 -7.48 10.67
C HIS A 107 10.58 -8.97 10.30
N ILE A 108 11.61 -9.58 9.71
CA ILE A 108 11.63 -11.03 9.48
C ILE A 108 11.63 -11.76 10.83
N GLU A 109 12.48 -11.36 11.77
CA GLU A 109 12.52 -11.92 13.12
C GLU A 109 11.16 -11.78 13.83
N GLN A 110 10.54 -10.59 13.75
CA GLN A 110 9.21 -10.35 14.31
C GLN A 110 8.14 -11.23 13.64
N LEU A 111 8.15 -11.37 12.31
CA LEU A 111 7.21 -12.24 11.58
C LEU A 111 7.35 -13.70 11.99
N LEU A 112 8.57 -14.19 12.18
CA LEU A 112 8.81 -15.57 12.61
C LEU A 112 8.41 -15.78 14.08
N SER A 113 8.46 -14.75 14.91
CA SER A 113 8.05 -14.80 16.32
C SER A 113 6.53 -14.68 16.52
N ASP A 114 5.89 -13.68 15.94
CA ASP A 114 4.48 -13.35 16.13
C ASP A 114 3.91 -12.68 14.85
N PRO A 115 3.57 -13.48 13.83
CA PRO A 115 3.10 -12.95 12.55
C PRO A 115 1.75 -12.25 12.66
N GLU A 116 0.84 -12.73 13.52
CA GLU A 116 -0.47 -12.13 13.73
C GLU A 116 -0.37 -10.69 14.23
N MET A 117 0.51 -10.43 15.21
CA MET A 117 0.76 -9.08 15.71
C MET A 117 1.34 -8.16 14.63
N VAL A 118 2.29 -8.66 13.83
CA VAL A 118 2.88 -7.90 12.72
C VAL A 118 1.82 -7.54 11.68
N PHE A 119 0.98 -8.50 11.27
CA PHE A 119 -0.09 -8.26 10.30
C PHE A 119 -1.11 -7.24 10.81
N ALA A 120 -1.54 -7.36 12.08
CA ALA A 120 -2.48 -6.41 12.68
C ALA A 120 -1.90 -4.99 12.75
N ASN A 121 -0.61 -4.85 13.09
CA ASN A 121 0.06 -3.55 13.12
C ASN A 121 0.21 -2.95 11.72
N GLN A 122 0.53 -3.78 10.72
CA GLN A 122 0.67 -3.32 9.34
C GLN A 122 -0.67 -2.90 8.75
N GLU A 123 -1.74 -3.66 8.99
CA GLU A 123 -3.11 -3.30 8.61
C GLU A 123 -3.50 -1.94 9.22
N ARG A 124 -3.29 -1.78 10.53
CA ARG A 124 -3.53 -0.52 11.24
C ARG A 124 -2.73 0.65 10.66
N SER A 125 -1.45 0.43 10.36
CA SER A 125 -0.57 1.45 9.76
C SER A 125 -1.06 1.87 8.37
N ILE A 126 -1.48 0.91 7.54
CA ILE A 126 -2.05 1.19 6.21
C ILE A 126 -3.35 2.00 6.34
N PHE A 127 -4.22 1.62 7.27
CA PHE A 127 -5.47 2.32 7.54
C PHE A 127 -5.22 3.78 7.95
N PHE A 128 -4.36 4.04 8.93
CA PHE A 128 -4.05 5.41 9.35
C PHE A 128 -3.40 6.24 8.25
N ARG A 129 -2.50 5.67 7.44
CA ARG A 129 -1.94 6.36 6.27
C ARG A 129 -3.01 6.72 5.24
N SER A 130 -4.05 5.88 5.07
CA SER A 130 -5.19 6.21 4.20
C SER A 130 -5.94 7.43 4.74
N LEU A 131 -6.29 7.40 6.04
CA LEU A 131 -6.96 8.52 6.70
C LEU A 131 -6.17 9.82 6.61
N GLU A 132 -4.85 9.78 6.83
CA GLU A 132 -4.00 10.98 6.68
C GLU A 132 -3.99 11.53 5.24
N ARG A 133 -4.01 10.65 4.23
CA ARG A 133 -4.07 11.09 2.82
C ARG A 133 -5.41 11.73 2.50
N GLU A 134 -6.51 11.14 2.97
CA GLU A 134 -7.85 11.69 2.83
C GLU A 134 -7.96 13.04 3.55
N GLY A 135 -7.48 13.14 4.78
CA GLY A 135 -7.41 14.39 5.55
C GLY A 135 -6.60 15.48 4.83
N ARG A 136 -5.42 15.16 4.30
CA ARG A 136 -4.62 16.10 3.48
C ARG A 136 -5.35 16.53 2.21
N SER A 137 -6.11 15.64 1.59
CA SER A 137 -6.92 15.96 0.40
C SER A 137 -8.04 16.95 0.75
N ILE A 138 -8.74 16.73 1.86
CA ILE A 138 -9.76 17.64 2.38
C ILE A 138 -9.15 19.01 2.72
N GLY A 139 -7.99 19.03 3.39
CA GLY A 139 -7.28 20.28 3.69
C GLY A 139 -6.96 21.11 2.44
N LYS A 140 -6.43 20.47 1.39
CA LYS A 140 -6.20 21.13 0.08
C LYS A 140 -7.48 21.64 -0.57
N LEU A 141 -8.60 20.93 -0.39
CA LEU A 141 -9.89 21.38 -0.91
C LEU A 141 -10.39 22.62 -0.16
N ILE A 142 -10.24 22.65 1.17
CA ILE A 142 -10.56 23.81 2.02
C ILE A 142 -9.78 25.03 1.59
N GLU A 143 -8.46 24.90 1.41
CA GLU A 143 -7.60 25.97 0.88
C GLU A 143 -8.08 26.46 -0.48
N LYS A 144 -8.36 25.55 -1.41
CA LYS A 144 -8.82 25.88 -2.78
C LYS A 144 -10.18 26.58 -2.81
N LYS A 145 -11.07 26.23 -1.89
CA LYS A 145 -12.44 26.76 -1.83
C LYS A 145 -12.58 27.95 -0.88
N GLY A 146 -11.52 28.31 -0.17
CA GLY A 146 -11.49 29.48 0.71
C GLY A 146 -12.19 29.30 2.05
N GLY A 147 -12.49 28.07 2.46
CA GLY A 147 -13.19 27.78 3.71
C GLY A 147 -13.75 26.37 3.81
N VAL A 148 -14.09 25.95 5.04
CA VAL A 148 -14.68 24.62 5.31
C VAL A 148 -16.06 24.51 4.68
N SER A 149 -16.91 25.52 4.86
CA SER A 149 -18.28 25.54 4.34
C SER A 149 -18.32 25.42 2.82
N SER A 150 -17.53 26.22 2.10
CA SER A 150 -17.47 26.18 0.65
C SER A 150 -16.86 24.89 0.10
N ALA A 151 -15.89 24.29 0.80
CA ALA A 151 -15.34 22.99 0.45
C ALA A 151 -16.38 21.88 0.56
N VAL A 152 -17.08 21.78 1.69
CA VAL A 152 -18.08 20.72 1.90
C VAL A 152 -19.30 20.92 0.99
N LEU A 153 -19.79 22.14 0.81
CA LEU A 153 -20.84 22.43 -0.17
C LEU A 153 -20.45 21.99 -1.58
N SER A 154 -19.19 22.19 -1.98
CA SER A 154 -18.71 21.74 -3.29
C SER A 154 -18.68 20.21 -3.43
N LEU A 155 -18.40 19.47 -2.34
CA LEU A 155 -18.49 18.01 -2.32
C LEU A 155 -19.94 17.54 -2.40
N LEU A 156 -20.86 18.21 -1.69
CA LEU A 156 -22.29 17.93 -1.76
C LEU A 156 -22.82 18.14 -3.19
N HIS A 157 -22.53 19.27 -3.82
CA HIS A 157 -22.92 19.50 -5.21
C HIS A 157 -22.39 18.42 -6.15
N HIS A 158 -21.15 17.98 -5.95
CA HIS A 158 -20.57 16.90 -6.75
C HIS A 158 -21.29 15.56 -6.54
N ALA A 159 -21.59 15.19 -5.29
CA ALA A 159 -22.27 13.94 -4.96
C ALA A 159 -23.69 13.83 -5.56
N TYR A 160 -24.35 14.96 -5.75
CA TYR A 160 -25.69 15.06 -6.33
C TYR A 160 -25.69 15.40 -7.84
N LYS A 161 -24.52 15.40 -8.49
CA LYS A 161 -24.40 15.71 -9.93
C LYS A 161 -25.29 14.82 -10.81
N ASP A 162 -25.40 13.54 -10.47
CA ASP A 162 -26.16 12.54 -11.23
C ASP A 162 -27.62 12.40 -10.75
N LYS A 163 -27.99 13.12 -9.67
CA LYS A 163 -29.35 13.22 -9.12
C LYS A 163 -29.61 14.67 -8.70
N PRO A 164 -29.72 15.60 -9.66
CA PRO A 164 -29.80 17.02 -9.37
C PRO A 164 -31.06 17.34 -8.57
N LEU A 165 -30.86 18.00 -7.43
CA LEU A 165 -31.93 18.59 -6.65
C LEU A 165 -32.41 19.89 -7.32
N SER A 166 -33.64 20.31 -7.04
CA SER A 166 -34.11 21.62 -7.51
C SER A 166 -33.32 22.75 -6.84
N ASP A 167 -33.22 23.89 -7.51
CA ASP A 167 -32.49 25.07 -7.00
C ASP A 167 -33.04 25.55 -5.65
N GLU A 168 -34.34 25.42 -5.42
CA GLU A 168 -35.02 25.73 -4.16
C GLU A 168 -34.61 24.79 -3.01
N VAL A 169 -34.28 23.53 -3.33
CA VAL A 169 -33.76 22.57 -2.35
C VAL A 169 -32.29 22.87 -2.07
N TRP A 170 -31.50 23.18 -3.10
CA TRP A 170 -30.10 23.58 -2.93
C TRP A 170 -29.95 24.82 -2.06
N LYS A 171 -30.74 25.86 -2.34
CA LYS A 171 -30.71 27.10 -1.56
C LYS A 171 -30.99 26.84 -0.07
N ARG A 172 -31.95 25.97 0.24
CA ARG A 172 -32.24 25.55 1.62
C ARG A 172 -31.12 24.75 2.27
N ILE A 173 -30.43 23.90 1.50
CA ILE A 173 -29.27 23.14 1.99
C ILE A 173 -28.12 24.08 2.28
N ASP A 174 -27.77 24.98 1.35
CA ASP A 174 -26.69 25.96 1.50
C ASP A 174 -26.90 26.85 2.72
N GLU A 175 -28.10 27.40 2.89
CA GLU A 175 -28.46 28.26 4.03
C GLU A 175 -28.35 27.50 5.35
N ARG A 176 -28.92 26.28 5.45
CA ARG A 176 -28.82 25.47 6.66
C ARG A 176 -27.38 25.08 6.99
N PHE A 177 -26.63 24.67 5.98
CA PHE A 177 -25.28 24.15 6.17
C PHE A 177 -24.29 25.25 6.55
N THR A 178 -24.42 26.44 5.95
CA THR A 178 -23.62 27.61 6.31
C THR A 178 -23.88 28.03 7.75
N ASN A 179 -25.15 28.16 8.15
CA ASN A 179 -25.50 28.51 9.53
C ASN A 179 -24.93 27.51 10.56
N MET A 180 -25.03 26.21 10.28
CA MET A 180 -24.55 25.15 11.19
C MET A 180 -23.02 25.17 11.37
N LEU A 181 -22.28 25.50 10.31
CA LEU A 181 -20.83 25.61 10.37
C LEU A 181 -20.36 26.91 11.01
N ASP A 182 -21.07 28.03 10.77
CA ASP A 182 -20.81 29.29 11.44
C ASP A 182 -21.00 29.14 12.97
N GLU A 183 -22.05 28.45 13.42
CA GLU A 183 -22.28 28.09 14.83
C GLU A 183 -21.15 27.26 15.41
N LEU A 184 -20.65 26.26 14.68
CA LEU A 184 -19.53 25.41 15.12
C LEU A 184 -18.19 26.15 15.17
N SER A 185 -17.99 27.16 14.34
CA SER A 185 -16.77 27.99 14.35
C SER A 185 -16.78 29.11 15.39
N ALA A 186 -17.96 29.44 15.93
CA ALA A 186 -18.13 30.42 17.01
C ALA A 186 -18.12 29.81 18.41
N ALA A 187 -18.13 28.47 18.53
CA ALA A 187 -18.08 27.69 19.75
C ALA A 187 -16.65 27.24 20.10
#